data_AF-A0A554MHZ1-F1
#
_entry.id   AF-A0A554MHZ1-F1
#
_cell.length_a   1.000
_cell.length_b   1.000
_cell.length_c   1.000
_cell.angle_alpha   90.00
_cell.angle_beta   90.00
_cell.angle_gamma   90.00
#
_symmetry.space_group_name_H-M   'P 1'
#
loop_
_entity.id
_entity.type
_entity.pdbx_description
1 polymer ?
#
loop_
_entity_poly.entity_id
_entity_poly.type
_entity_poly.pdbx_seq_one_letter_code
_entity_poly.pdbx_strand_id
1 'polypeptide(L)' 'KKSGNKKPMAIICHTTKGKGVSFMEGNTVWHYRTPVGEEYEKAIAELKDETP' A
#
# COMPACT_ATOMS: atom_id res chain seq x y z
N LYS A 1 -11.96 -33.89 1.29
CA LYS A 1 -12.41 -33.38 2.62
C LYS A 1 -11.69 -32.06 2.89
N LYS A 2 -12.34 -30.88 2.74
CA LYS A 2 -11.83 -29.66 3.37
C LYS A 2 -12.12 -29.81 4.85
N SER A 3 -11.08 -30.01 5.67
CA SER A 3 -11.21 -29.90 7.13
C SER A 3 -11.56 -28.44 7.41
N GLY A 4 -12.87 -28.14 7.50
CA GLY A 4 -13.37 -26.84 7.88
C GLY A 4 -12.80 -26.53 9.25
N ASN A 5 -11.78 -25.67 9.29
CA ASN A 5 -11.11 -25.29 10.51
C ASN A 5 -12.17 -24.57 11.37
N LYS A 6 -12.60 -25.18 12.48
CA LYS A 6 -13.69 -24.67 13.32
C LYS A 6 -13.29 -23.43 14.16
N LYS A 7 -12.13 -22.85 13.85
CA LYS A 7 -11.53 -21.72 14.55
C LYS A 7 -11.46 -20.52 13.60
N PRO A 8 -11.55 -19.29 14.12
CA PRO A 8 -11.35 -18.10 13.30
C PRO A 8 -9.96 -18.12 12.66
N MET A 9 -9.89 -17.73 11.39
CA MET A 9 -8.65 -17.60 10.64
C MET A 9 -8.31 -16.11 10.53
N ALA A 10 -7.08 -15.76 10.91
CA ALA A 10 -6.50 -14.44 10.66
C ALA A 10 -5.27 -14.62 9.77
N ILE A 11 -5.11 -13.75 8.78
CA ILE A 11 -3.91 -13.65 7.96
C ILE A 11 -3.22 -12.35 8.36
N ILE A 12 -1.98 -12.45 8.83
CA ILE A 12 -1.16 -11.28 9.15
C ILE A 12 -0.37 -10.90 7.90
N CYS A 13 -0.87 -9.91 7.19
CA CYS A 13 -0.20 -9.38 6.00
C CYS A 13 0.90 -8.40 6.41
N HIS A 14 2.15 -8.73 6.07
CA HIS A 14 3.27 -7.81 6.21
C HIS A 14 3.24 -6.83 5.04
N THR A 15 2.86 -5.58 5.30
CA THR A 15 2.73 -4.54 4.29
C THR A 15 3.65 -3.37 4.59
N THR A 16 4.01 -2.63 3.54
CA THR A 16 4.67 -1.32 3.68
C THR A 16 3.62 -0.26 3.37
N LYS A 17 3.38 0.66 4.30
CA LYS A 17 2.45 1.76 4.08
C LYS A 17 2.98 2.66 2.98
N GLY A 18 2.16 2.98 1.98
CA GLY A 18 2.58 3.78 0.83
C GLY A 18 3.41 3.03 -0.21
N LYS A 19 3.40 1.68 -0.20
CA LYS A 19 4.14 0.85 -1.17
C LYS A 19 3.85 1.28 -2.61
N GLY A 20 4.90 1.50 -3.39
CA GLY A 20 4.88 1.85 -4.80
C GLY A 20 4.94 3.35 -5.10
N VAL A 21 5.06 4.18 -4.06
CA VAL A 21 5.42 5.58 -4.20
C VAL A 21 6.53 5.90 -3.19
N SER A 22 7.73 6.10 -3.70
CA SER A 22 9.00 6.23 -2.97
C SER A 22 8.93 7.20 -1.80
N PHE A 23 8.32 8.37 -1.99
CA PHE A 23 8.20 9.41 -0.96
C PHE A 23 7.02 9.19 0.00
N MET A 24 6.16 8.21 -0.26
CA MET A 24 5.07 7.79 0.63
C MET A 24 5.40 6.55 1.45
N GLU A 25 6.35 5.73 1.01
CA GLU A 25 6.76 4.51 1.70
C GLU A 25 7.24 4.78 3.13
N GLY A 26 6.61 4.10 4.10
CA GLY A 26 7.00 4.17 5.52
C GLY A 26 6.68 5.51 6.21
N ASN A 27 6.01 6.45 5.55
CA ASN A 27 5.82 7.79 6.07
C ASN A 27 4.42 7.99 6.70
N THR A 28 4.39 8.47 7.95
CA THR A 28 3.16 8.67 8.74
C THR A 28 2.29 9.80 8.22
N VAL A 29 2.88 10.83 7.61
CA VAL A 29 2.17 12.02 7.08
C VAL A 29 1.09 11.64 6.07
N TRP A 30 1.38 10.64 5.21
CA TRP A 30 0.43 10.12 4.22
C TRP A 30 -0.66 9.22 4.82
N HIS A 31 -0.83 9.19 6.15
CA HIS A 31 -2.01 8.58 6.76
C HIS A 31 -3.25 9.46 6.59
N TYR A 32 -3.04 10.78 6.63
CA TYR A 32 -4.12 11.78 6.64
C TYR A 32 -3.96 12.83 5.53
N ARG A 33 -2.75 12.98 4.96
CA ARG A 33 -2.48 13.92 3.88
C ARG A 33 -2.80 13.28 2.52
N THR A 34 -3.47 14.04 1.67
CA THR A 34 -3.71 13.69 0.27
C THR A 34 -2.64 14.33 -0.62
N PRO A 35 -2.01 13.60 -1.56
CA PRO A 35 -1.13 14.21 -2.55
C PRO A 35 -1.92 15.10 -3.50
N VAL A 36 -1.41 16.29 -3.79
CA VAL A 36 -2.07 17.27 -4.68
C VAL A 36 -1.06 17.91 -5.63
N GLY A 37 -1.53 18.34 -6.80
CA GLY A 37 -0.68 18.99 -7.82
C GLY A 37 0.49 18.09 -8.22
N GLU A 38 1.71 18.60 -8.12
CA GLU A 38 2.93 17.89 -8.51
C GLU A 38 3.15 16.58 -7.75
N GLU A 39 2.76 16.50 -6.48
CA GLU A 39 2.91 15.28 -5.68
C GLU A 39 1.99 14.17 -6.20
N TYR A 40 0.81 14.53 -6.73
CA TYR A 40 -0.09 13.57 -7.34
C TYR A 40 0.47 13.04 -8.66
N GLU A 41 0.95 13.93 -9.53
CA GLU A 41 1.53 13.53 -10.82
C GLU A 41 2.76 12.64 -10.65
N LYS A 42 3.64 12.96 -9.68
CA LYS A 42 4.80 12.13 -9.32
C LYS A 42 4.39 10.76 -8.81
N ALA A 43 3.40 10.69 -7.91
CA ALA A 43 2.89 9.42 -7.41
C ALA A 43 2.33 8.52 -8.53
N ILE A 44 1.57 9.11 -9.47
CA ILE A 44 1.00 8.37 -10.61
C ILE A 44 2.10 7.90 -11.58
N ALA A 45 3.14 8.71 -11.80
CA ALA A 45 4.28 8.31 -12.63
C ALA A 45 5.02 7.11 -12.01
N GLU A 46 5.35 7.17 -10.72
CA GLU A 46 6.03 6.08 -10.01
C GLU A 46 5.21 4.78 -10.02
N LEU A 47 3.89 4.86 -9.85
CA LEU A 47 3.02 3.69 -9.91
C LEU A 47 2.96 3.03 -11.30
N LYS A 48 3.09 3.81 -12.38
CA LYS A 48 3.12 3.27 -13.75
C LYS A 48 4.44 2.57 -14.07
N ASP A 49 5.54 3.11 -13.54
CA ASP A 49 6.87 2.53 -13.74
C ASP A 49 7.08 1.27 -12.89
N GLU A 50 6.41 1.14 -11.74
CA GLU A 50 6.47 -0.07 -10.90
C GLU A 50 5.64 -1.26 -11.41
N THR A 51 4.75 -1.09 -12.40
CA THR A 51 4.00 -2.21 -12.99
C THR A 51 4.85 -2.98 -14.03
N PRO A 52 5.18 -4.27 -13.81
CA PRO A 52 5.61 -5.18 -14.87
C PRO A 52 4.46 -5.60 -15.80
#